data_AF-A0A8H4NI86-F1
#
_entry.id   AF-A0A8H4NI86-F1
#
_cell.length_a   1.000
_cell.length_b   1.000
_cell.length_c   1.000
_cell.angle_alpha   90.00
_cell.angle_beta   90.00
_cell.angle_gamma   90.00
#
_symmetry.space_group_name_H-M   'P 1'
#
loop_
_entity.id
_entity.type
_entity.pdbx_description
1 polymer ?
#
loop_
_entity_poly.entity_id
_entity_poly.type
_entity_poly.pdbx_seq_one_letter_code
_entity_poly.pdbx_strand_id
1 'polypeptide(L)'
;MAENSDLAQSDKANIVAVEGELFLSSAGTDFIPAESSDKELLRDMKSRRIKAFIGGNIQPELAEVIKYQIQPWMESCREQHAGHEFCGAKYASSGLPTRLLDVGETNDPLVQLVEVKSATNLRDVDYLILCYCWGNGNEKSKTTETNVETRLRGFAVSDLSKTIQDAILLTRLMGFRYLWVDAICIIQGPTGDFRSESPRMGDYYSNAACCISASVAEDSREGFLTERPLARYPMDDIAIRIAKHDTGYTIFKDSHDDRSLVSNIHSSPLVKRG
;
A
#
# COMPACT_ATOMS: atom_id res chain seq x y z
N MET A 1 16.99 -46.00 -22.02
CA MET A 1 17.33 -46.15 -20.60
C MET A 1 16.85 -44.90 -19.92
N ALA A 2 16.04 -45.11 -18.88
CA ALA A 2 15.19 -44.13 -18.23
C ALA A 2 15.94 -43.15 -17.31
N GLU A 3 15.22 -42.08 -16.98
CA GLU A 3 15.45 -41.03 -15.98
C GLU A 3 15.61 -41.54 -14.54
N ASN A 4 16.34 -40.78 -13.70
CA ASN A 4 15.95 -40.18 -12.39
C ASN A 4 17.22 -39.82 -11.57
N SER A 5 17.37 -38.54 -11.15
CA SER A 5 17.15 -37.98 -9.78
C SER A 5 18.36 -38.29 -8.84
N ASP A 6 18.92 -37.42 -7.98
CA ASP A 6 18.34 -36.45 -7.05
C ASP A 6 19.40 -35.49 -6.44
N LEU A 7 18.90 -34.29 -6.13
CA LEU A 7 19.10 -33.39 -4.98
C LEU A 7 20.43 -32.69 -4.60
N ALA A 8 20.29 -31.36 -4.56
CA ALA A 8 21.07 -30.38 -3.82
C ALA A 8 20.98 -30.57 -2.29
N GLN A 9 22.11 -30.40 -1.61
CA GLN A 9 22.22 -30.39 -0.15
C GLN A 9 22.36 -28.93 0.34
N SER A 10 21.41 -28.47 1.15
CA SER A 10 21.35 -27.10 1.65
C SER A 10 22.42 -26.82 2.71
N ASP A 11 23.17 -25.72 2.55
CA ASP A 11 24.07 -25.17 3.58
C ASP A 11 23.26 -24.68 4.79
N LYS A 12 23.34 -25.40 5.90
CA LYS A 12 22.75 -25.00 7.18
C LYS A 12 23.76 -24.21 8.00
N ALA A 13 23.40 -23.00 8.40
CA ALA A 13 24.15 -22.23 9.41
C ALA A 13 24.15 -22.98 10.74
N ASN A 14 25.31 -23.10 11.37
CA ASN A 14 25.47 -23.77 12.66
C ASN A 14 25.61 -22.71 13.77
N ILE A 15 24.88 -22.92 14.86
CA ILE A 15 25.00 -22.15 16.09
C ILE A 15 25.99 -22.89 16.98
N VAL A 16 27.11 -22.25 17.32
CA VAL A 16 28.12 -22.82 18.22
C VAL A 16 28.11 -22.02 19.52
N ALA A 17 27.88 -22.70 20.64
CA ALA A 17 27.95 -22.09 21.96
C ALA A 17 29.31 -22.44 22.59
N VAL A 18 30.11 -21.43 22.90
CA VAL A 18 31.34 -21.56 23.69
C VAL A 18 31.27 -20.51 24.80
N GLU A 19 31.44 -20.95 26.05
CA GLU A 19 31.50 -20.06 27.24
C GLU A 19 30.29 -19.12 27.47
N GLY A 20 29.09 -19.54 27.06
CA GLY A 20 27.87 -18.79 27.38
C GLY A 20 27.53 -17.66 26.41
N GLU A 21 28.32 -17.46 25.36
CA GLU A 21 28.00 -16.56 24.24
C GLU A 21 27.64 -17.36 22.98
N LEU A 22 26.60 -16.89 22.26
CA LEU A 22 26.06 -17.50 21.06
C LEU A 22 26.75 -16.92 19.82
N PHE A 23 27.49 -17.75 19.08
CA PHE A 23 28.14 -17.34 17.83
C PHE A 23 27.40 -17.93 16.63
N LEU A 24 27.05 -17.07 15.67
CA LEU A 24 26.59 -17.47 14.34
C LEU A 24 27.81 -17.63 13.44
N SER A 25 27.94 -18.78 12.78
CA SER A 25 29.05 -19.06 11.86
C SER A 25 28.52 -19.64 10.56
N SER A 26 28.94 -19.06 9.44
CA SER A 26 28.83 -19.64 8.10
C SER A 26 30.20 -19.61 7.42
N ALA A 27 30.52 -20.63 6.62
CA ALA A 27 31.84 -20.86 6.04
C ALA A 27 32.55 -19.57 5.56
N GLY A 28 33.49 -19.07 6.37
CA GLY A 28 34.40 -17.96 6.03
C GLY A 28 34.09 -16.60 6.65
N THR A 29 32.97 -16.43 7.36
CA THR A 29 32.60 -15.15 8.02
C THR A 29 32.41 -15.36 9.52
N ASP A 30 33.27 -14.71 10.31
CA ASP A 30 33.17 -14.66 11.76
C ASP A 30 32.33 -13.44 12.17
N PHE A 31 31.24 -13.70 12.89
CA PHE A 31 30.39 -12.67 13.46
C PHE A 31 30.82 -12.42 14.91
N ILE A 32 31.20 -11.18 15.23
CA ILE A 32 31.73 -10.79 16.54
C ILE A 32 30.72 -9.84 17.23
N PRO A 33 30.51 -9.96 18.55
CA PRO A 33 29.69 -9.00 19.30
C PRO A 33 30.16 -7.56 19.12
N ALA A 34 29.19 -6.63 19.02
CA ALA A 34 29.45 -5.20 18.91
C ALA A 34 30.10 -4.62 20.18
N GLU A 35 31.14 -3.80 20.02
CA GLU A 35 31.85 -3.15 21.12
C GLU A 35 31.13 -1.86 21.57
N SER A 36 31.53 -1.31 22.71
CA SER A 36 30.91 -0.11 23.30
C SER A 36 30.94 1.11 22.37
N SER A 37 32.00 1.25 21.55
CA SER A 37 32.14 2.29 20.54
C SER A 37 31.18 2.13 19.35
N ASP A 38 30.88 0.88 18.96
CA ASP A 38 29.91 0.59 17.90
C ASP A 38 28.49 0.98 18.34
N LYS A 39 28.19 0.77 19.63
CA LYS A 39 26.92 1.17 20.24
C LYS A 39 26.77 2.69 20.36
N GLU A 40 27.86 3.43 20.48
CA GLU A 40 27.84 4.91 20.46
C GLU A 40 27.61 5.46 19.05
N LEU A 41 28.19 4.85 18.01
CA LEU A 41 27.91 5.20 16.60
C LEU A 41 26.43 5.04 16.24
N LEU A 42 25.75 4.02 16.77
CA LEU A 42 24.31 3.84 16.60
C LEU A 42 23.47 4.97 17.23
N ARG A 43 23.94 5.56 18.35
CA ARG A 43 23.24 6.68 19.00
C ARG A 43 23.28 7.97 18.17
N ASP A 44 24.35 8.18 17.41
CA ASP A 44 24.54 9.35 16.55
C ASP A 44 23.90 9.18 15.16
N MET A 45 23.54 7.95 14.78
CA MET A 45 22.76 7.71 13.58
C MET A 45 21.37 8.31 13.72
N LYS A 46 21.10 9.36 12.94
CA LYS A 46 19.75 9.91 12.80
C LYS A 46 18.84 8.81 12.27
N SER A 47 18.06 8.19 13.17
CA SER A 47 16.91 7.38 12.80
C SER A 47 16.17 8.11 11.69
N ARG A 48 15.96 7.45 10.54
CA ARG A 48 15.12 8.00 9.48
C ARG A 48 13.76 8.22 10.12
N ARG A 49 13.46 9.46 10.52
CA ARG A 49 12.22 9.83 11.20
C ARG A 49 11.08 9.22 10.40
N ILE A 50 10.47 8.18 10.93
CA ILE A 50 9.29 7.60 10.31
C ILE A 50 8.24 8.69 10.49
N LYS A 51 7.82 9.24 9.36
CA LYS A 51 6.94 10.41 9.35
C LYS A 51 5.62 10.00 9.93
N ALA A 52 5.35 10.54 11.09
CA ALA A 52 4.04 10.52 11.68
C ALA A 52 3.30 11.69 11.04
N PHE A 53 2.16 11.43 10.38
CA PHE A 53 1.24 12.44 9.84
C PHE A 53 0.70 13.33 10.97
N ILE A 54 1.55 14.16 11.57
CA ILE A 54 1.28 14.96 12.77
C ILE A 54 0.94 16.39 12.35
N GLY A 55 -0.06 16.98 13.01
CA GLY A 55 -0.16 18.43 13.15
C GLY A 55 -0.49 19.23 11.88
N GLY A 56 -1.18 18.63 10.90
CA GLY A 56 -1.68 19.34 9.71
C GLY A 56 -0.72 19.41 8.53
N ASN A 57 0.49 18.82 8.63
CA ASN A 57 1.46 18.75 7.53
C ASN A 57 1.34 17.45 6.69
N ILE A 58 0.12 16.96 6.47
CA ILE A 58 -0.11 15.67 5.79
C ILE A 58 0.40 15.70 4.35
N GLN A 59 0.16 16.79 3.61
CA GLN A 59 0.51 16.88 2.19
C GLN A 59 2.03 16.76 1.93
N PRO A 60 2.92 17.55 2.56
CA PRO A 60 4.37 17.41 2.36
C PRO A 60 4.91 16.03 2.75
N GLU A 61 4.44 15.48 3.87
CA GLU A 61 4.89 14.17 4.32
C GLU A 61 4.45 13.05 3.37
N LEU A 62 3.20 13.12 2.91
CA LEU A 62 2.66 12.18 1.94
C LEU A 62 3.37 12.30 0.59
N ALA A 63 3.67 13.52 0.14
CA ALA A 63 4.43 13.75 -1.09
C ALA A 63 5.82 13.10 -1.04
N GLU A 64 6.51 13.15 0.11
CA GLU A 64 7.79 12.48 0.27
C GLU A 64 7.65 10.95 0.33
N VAL A 65 6.61 10.41 0.98
CA VAL A 65 6.32 8.96 0.93
C VAL A 65 6.05 8.52 -0.51
N ILE A 66 5.29 9.30 -1.27
CA ILE A 66 5.03 9.04 -2.69
C ILE A 66 6.34 9.00 -3.46
N LYS A 67 7.16 10.05 -3.34
CA LYS A 67 8.42 10.20 -4.08
C LYS A 67 9.45 9.11 -3.77
N TYR A 68 9.60 8.73 -2.50
CA TYR A 68 10.69 7.86 -2.07
C TYR A 68 10.29 6.39 -1.85
N GLN A 69 8.99 6.06 -1.84
CA GLN A 69 8.52 4.70 -1.62
C GLN A 69 7.52 4.25 -2.69
N ILE A 70 6.41 4.99 -2.87
CA ILE A 70 5.31 4.52 -3.73
C ILE A 70 5.70 4.57 -5.21
N GLN A 71 6.21 5.69 -5.70
CA GLN A 71 6.62 5.86 -7.11
C GLN A 71 7.70 4.87 -7.51
N PRO A 72 8.83 4.72 -6.78
CA PRO A 72 9.85 3.73 -7.12
C PRO A 72 9.31 2.30 -7.14
N TRP A 73 8.40 1.94 -6.22
CA TRP A 73 7.77 0.62 -6.22
C TRP A 73 6.87 0.42 -7.44
N MET A 74 6.06 1.42 -7.80
CA MET A 74 5.19 1.36 -8.98
C MET A 74 5.99 1.27 -10.28
N GLU A 75 7.06 2.06 -10.42
CA GLU A 75 7.97 2.02 -11.56
C GLU A 75 8.65 0.65 -11.67
N SER A 76 9.20 0.15 -10.56
CA SER A 76 9.79 -1.20 -10.51
C SER A 76 8.80 -2.29 -10.91
N CYS A 77 7.55 -2.22 -10.43
CA CYS A 77 6.48 -3.16 -10.79
C CYS A 77 6.16 -3.11 -12.30
N ARG A 78 6.09 -1.90 -12.87
CA ARG A 78 5.80 -1.67 -14.28
C ARG A 78 6.94 -2.05 -15.22
N GLU A 79 8.20 -1.95 -14.79
CA GLU A 79 9.36 -2.16 -15.66
C GLU A 79 9.98 -3.55 -15.54
N GLN A 80 10.05 -4.09 -14.32
CA GLN A 80 10.81 -5.30 -14.05
C GLN A 80 9.96 -6.56 -14.19
N HIS A 81 8.63 -6.44 -14.03
CA HIS A 81 7.66 -7.54 -14.09
C HIS A 81 8.06 -8.79 -13.28
N ALA A 82 8.93 -8.62 -12.29
CA ALA A 82 9.58 -9.71 -11.59
C ALA A 82 8.57 -10.38 -10.65
N GLY A 83 8.13 -11.59 -11.02
CA GLY A 83 7.21 -12.39 -10.21
C GLY A 83 5.72 -12.25 -10.54
N HIS A 84 5.34 -11.54 -11.61
CA HIS A 84 3.96 -11.50 -12.08
C HIS A 84 3.87 -11.40 -13.62
N GLU A 85 3.78 -12.58 -14.25
CA GLU A 85 3.88 -12.83 -15.71
C GLU A 85 2.84 -12.08 -16.57
N PHE A 86 1.72 -11.65 -15.98
CA PHE A 86 0.61 -10.97 -16.68
C PHE A 86 0.49 -9.47 -16.36
N CYS A 87 1.55 -8.85 -15.84
CA CYS A 87 1.56 -7.41 -15.61
C CYS A 87 1.32 -6.61 -16.89
N GLY A 88 0.53 -5.54 -16.83
CA GLY A 88 0.39 -4.61 -17.95
C GLY A 88 -0.47 -5.12 -19.11
N ALA A 89 -0.92 -6.38 -19.09
CA ALA A 89 -1.97 -6.86 -19.96
C ALA A 89 -3.29 -6.22 -19.53
N LYS A 90 -3.60 -5.01 -20.03
CA LYS A 90 -4.94 -4.43 -19.89
C LYS A 90 -5.91 -5.44 -20.52
N TYR A 91 -6.73 -6.09 -19.69
CA TYR A 91 -7.82 -6.91 -20.21
C TYR A 91 -8.66 -5.97 -21.07
N ALA A 92 -8.96 -6.39 -22.31
CA ALA A 92 -9.57 -5.57 -23.35
C ALA A 92 -10.64 -4.58 -22.83
N SER A 93 -10.85 -3.47 -23.55
CA SER A 93 -11.73 -2.32 -23.22
C SER A 93 -13.10 -2.60 -22.56
N SER A 94 -13.60 -3.84 -22.57
CA SER A 94 -14.71 -4.34 -21.75
C SER A 94 -14.43 -4.37 -20.23
N GLY A 95 -13.18 -4.28 -19.78
CA GLY A 95 -12.77 -4.39 -18.38
C GLY A 95 -12.86 -3.12 -17.54
N LEU A 96 -13.19 -1.97 -18.14
CA LEU A 96 -13.29 -0.71 -17.41
C LEU A 96 -14.59 -0.59 -16.59
N PRO A 97 -14.55 0.10 -15.44
CA PRO A 97 -15.73 0.48 -14.68
C PRO A 97 -16.75 1.24 -15.53
N THR A 98 -18.03 1.09 -15.19
CA THR A 98 -19.09 1.90 -15.81
C THR A 98 -18.91 3.38 -15.49
N ARG A 99 -18.47 3.69 -14.26
CA ARG A 99 -18.24 5.03 -13.74
C ARG A 99 -16.92 5.12 -12.97
N LEU A 100 -16.31 6.30 -13.00
CA LEU A 100 -15.13 6.67 -12.23
C LEU A 100 -15.39 7.99 -11.49
N LEU A 101 -14.69 8.23 -10.40
CA LEU A 101 -14.63 9.54 -9.75
C LEU A 101 -13.47 10.33 -10.35
N ASP A 102 -13.79 11.41 -11.07
CA ASP A 102 -12.81 12.43 -11.46
C ASP A 102 -12.47 13.26 -10.22
N VAL A 103 -11.24 13.09 -9.75
CA VAL A 103 -10.75 13.80 -8.57
C VAL A 103 -10.24 15.19 -8.89
N GLY A 104 -10.19 15.62 -10.16
CA GLY A 104 -9.64 16.92 -10.53
C GLY A 104 -8.17 17.09 -10.15
N GLU A 105 -7.77 18.34 -9.94
CA GLU A 105 -6.39 18.72 -9.64
C GLU A 105 -6.12 18.82 -8.13
N THR A 106 -4.86 19.10 -7.79
CA THR A 106 -4.45 19.28 -6.39
C THR A 106 -5.18 20.47 -5.76
N ASN A 107 -5.83 20.23 -4.62
CA ASN A 107 -6.66 21.18 -3.85
C ASN A 107 -8.03 21.54 -4.44
N ASP A 108 -8.49 20.90 -5.51
CA ASP A 108 -9.86 21.12 -5.99
C ASP A 108 -10.88 20.73 -4.90
N PRO A 109 -11.83 21.63 -4.55
CA PRO A 109 -12.81 21.35 -3.50
C PRO A 109 -13.92 20.41 -3.98
N LEU A 110 -14.09 20.29 -5.30
CA LEU A 110 -15.12 19.50 -5.94
C LEU A 110 -14.51 18.27 -6.63
N VAL A 111 -15.34 17.24 -6.73
CA VAL A 111 -15.10 16.03 -7.52
C VAL A 111 -16.34 15.69 -8.31
N GLN A 112 -16.19 14.91 -9.37
CA GLN A 112 -17.28 14.62 -10.29
C GLN A 112 -17.36 13.13 -10.62
N LEU A 113 -18.56 12.56 -10.56
CA LEU A 113 -18.79 11.22 -11.09
C LEU A 113 -18.81 11.31 -12.63
N VAL A 114 -18.06 10.46 -13.32
CA VAL A 114 -18.00 10.44 -14.78
C VAL A 114 -18.32 9.06 -15.33
N GLU A 115 -19.04 9.02 -16.45
CA GLU A 115 -19.35 7.78 -17.17
C GLU A 115 -18.28 7.46 -18.20
N VAL A 116 -17.71 6.26 -18.12
CA VAL A 116 -16.58 5.85 -18.97
C VAL A 116 -17.01 5.62 -20.41
N LYS A 117 -18.21 5.08 -20.64
CA LYS A 117 -18.73 4.79 -21.99
C LYS A 117 -19.04 6.06 -22.80
N SER A 118 -19.51 7.09 -22.11
CA SER A 118 -19.98 8.35 -22.69
C SER A 118 -18.82 9.30 -23.04
N ALA A 119 -17.66 9.11 -22.43
CA ALA A 119 -16.48 9.92 -22.68
C ALA A 119 -15.49 9.19 -23.61
N THR A 120 -15.42 9.63 -24.88
CA THR A 120 -14.53 9.06 -25.92
C THR A 120 -13.05 9.02 -25.53
N ASN A 121 -12.63 9.83 -24.56
CA ASN A 121 -11.24 9.94 -24.11
C ASN A 121 -10.92 9.06 -22.88
N LEU A 122 -11.91 8.42 -22.24
CA LEU A 122 -11.69 7.66 -21.00
C LEU A 122 -11.39 6.17 -21.22
N ARG A 123 -11.40 5.67 -22.47
CA ARG A 123 -11.23 4.24 -22.78
C ARG A 123 -9.82 3.71 -22.55
N ASP A 124 -8.82 4.57 -22.44
CA ASP A 124 -7.42 4.21 -22.17
C ASP A 124 -6.90 4.77 -20.83
N VAL A 125 -7.81 5.24 -19.96
CA VAL A 125 -7.45 5.95 -18.75
C VAL A 125 -6.96 5.03 -17.65
N ASP A 126 -5.86 5.42 -17.02
CA ASP A 126 -5.39 4.82 -15.78
C ASP A 126 -6.17 5.40 -14.58
N TYR A 127 -6.61 4.53 -13.68
CA TYR A 127 -7.29 4.89 -12.44
C TYR A 127 -6.70 4.12 -11.26
N LEU A 128 -6.84 4.70 -10.07
CA LEU A 128 -6.61 3.99 -8.81
C LEU A 128 -7.91 3.39 -8.30
N ILE A 129 -7.82 2.36 -7.46
CA ILE A 129 -8.99 1.76 -6.82
C ILE A 129 -8.86 1.79 -5.30
N LEU A 130 -9.95 2.08 -4.58
CA LEU A 130 -9.96 2.09 -3.12
C LEU A 130 -10.57 0.80 -2.57
N CYS A 131 -9.79 0.11 -1.74
CA CYS A 131 -10.21 -1.03 -0.94
C CYS A 131 -10.28 -0.62 0.53
N TYR A 132 -11.47 -0.63 1.13
CA TYR A 132 -11.71 -0.12 2.48
C TYR A 132 -12.90 -0.83 3.14
N CYS A 133 -13.07 -0.63 4.45
CA CYS A 133 -14.26 -1.01 5.19
C CYS A 133 -15.28 0.14 5.18
N TRP A 134 -16.53 -0.15 4.79
CA TRP A 134 -17.59 0.87 4.78
C TRP A 134 -17.92 1.33 6.20
N GLY A 135 -18.14 0.37 7.10
CA GLY A 135 -18.69 0.63 8.44
C GLY A 135 -20.03 1.38 8.39
N ASN A 136 -20.35 2.08 9.47
CA ASN A 136 -21.52 2.95 9.56
C ASN A 136 -21.26 4.34 8.97
N GLY A 137 -20.00 4.67 8.69
CA GLY A 137 -19.58 5.97 8.17
C GLY A 137 -19.92 6.28 6.73
N ASN A 138 -20.30 5.26 5.94
CA ASN A 138 -20.27 5.40 4.49
C ASN A 138 -21.56 5.98 3.88
N GLU A 139 -22.61 6.16 4.69
CA GLU A 139 -23.94 6.52 4.19
C GLU A 139 -23.94 7.81 3.35
N LYS A 140 -23.20 8.84 3.78
CA LYS A 140 -23.10 10.11 3.06
C LYS A 140 -22.33 10.00 1.74
N SER A 141 -21.44 9.01 1.62
CA SER A 141 -20.61 8.80 0.45
C SER A 141 -21.32 8.05 -0.66
N LYS A 142 -22.45 7.39 -0.37
CA LYS A 142 -23.16 6.56 -1.34
C LYS A 142 -23.73 7.38 -2.48
N THR A 143 -23.52 6.90 -3.70
CA THR A 143 -24.33 7.31 -4.86
C THR A 143 -25.63 6.52 -4.84
N THR A 144 -26.74 7.22 -4.94
CA THR A 144 -28.09 6.66 -5.02
C THR A 144 -28.79 7.27 -6.22
N GLU A 145 -29.92 6.70 -6.61
CA GLU A 145 -30.74 7.26 -7.71
C GLU A 145 -31.16 8.71 -7.46
N THR A 146 -31.34 9.09 -6.20
CA THR A 146 -31.73 10.43 -5.81
C THR A 146 -30.61 11.46 -5.92
N ASN A 147 -29.34 11.05 -5.94
CA ASN A 147 -28.19 11.96 -5.93
C ASN A 147 -27.23 11.80 -7.12
N VAL A 148 -27.42 10.78 -7.98
CA VAL A 148 -26.53 10.50 -9.11
C VAL A 148 -26.38 11.70 -10.05
N GLU A 149 -27.48 12.37 -10.41
CA GLU A 149 -27.46 13.58 -11.27
C GLU A 149 -26.69 14.75 -10.64
N THR A 150 -26.75 14.88 -9.31
CA THR A 150 -25.95 15.88 -8.60
C THR A 150 -24.48 15.49 -8.61
N ARG A 151 -24.17 14.21 -8.38
CA ARG A 151 -22.78 13.72 -8.40
C ARG A 151 -22.14 13.80 -9.79
N LEU A 152 -22.92 13.62 -10.85
CA LEU A 152 -22.51 13.82 -12.24
C LEU A 152 -22.20 15.28 -12.58
N ARG A 153 -22.77 16.26 -11.86
CA ARG A 153 -22.48 17.70 -12.05
C ARG A 153 -21.33 18.23 -11.21
N GLY A 154 -20.96 17.50 -10.15
CA GLY A 154 -19.91 17.86 -9.23
C GLY A 154 -20.43 18.04 -7.80
N PHE A 155 -19.64 17.62 -6.81
CA PHE A 155 -20.00 17.65 -5.39
C PHE A 155 -18.74 17.81 -4.53
N ALA A 156 -18.91 18.26 -3.28
CA ALA A 156 -17.79 18.62 -2.43
C ALA A 156 -17.05 17.40 -1.88
N VAL A 157 -15.72 17.45 -1.87
CA VAL A 157 -14.87 16.43 -1.21
C VAL A 157 -15.22 16.32 0.28
N SER A 158 -15.56 17.45 0.92
CA SER A 158 -15.91 17.50 2.34
C SER A 158 -17.17 16.71 2.71
N ASP A 159 -18.03 16.39 1.73
CA ASP A 159 -19.26 15.63 1.96
C ASP A 159 -19.01 14.12 2.04
N LEU A 160 -17.80 13.68 1.67
CA LEU A 160 -17.39 12.28 1.67
C LEU A 160 -16.84 11.83 3.02
N SER A 161 -16.83 10.53 3.25
CA SER A 161 -16.19 9.93 4.42
C SER A 161 -14.67 10.17 4.41
N LYS A 162 -14.05 10.25 5.60
CA LYS A 162 -12.64 10.63 5.74
C LYS A 162 -11.69 9.72 4.98
N THR A 163 -11.96 8.41 4.96
CA THR A 163 -11.21 7.42 4.17
C THR A 163 -11.23 7.72 2.67
N ILE A 164 -12.37 8.17 2.14
CA ILE A 164 -12.46 8.54 0.72
C ILE A 164 -11.75 9.89 0.47
N GLN A 165 -11.86 10.85 1.40
CA GLN A 165 -11.11 12.10 1.30
C GLN A 165 -9.59 11.87 1.26
N ASP A 166 -9.08 10.98 2.11
CA ASP A 166 -7.67 10.58 2.14
C ASP A 166 -7.25 9.90 0.83
N ALA A 167 -8.11 9.03 0.28
CA ALA A 167 -7.86 8.38 -1.01
C ALA A 167 -7.84 9.38 -2.17
N ILE A 168 -8.73 10.37 -2.18
CA ILE A 168 -8.75 11.46 -3.17
C ILE A 168 -7.44 12.25 -3.09
N LEU A 169 -7.00 12.61 -1.88
CA LEU A 169 -5.75 13.35 -1.68
C LEU A 169 -4.54 12.56 -2.21
N LEU A 170 -4.44 11.29 -1.85
CA LEU A 170 -3.37 10.40 -2.31
C LEU A 170 -3.38 10.25 -3.83
N THR A 171 -4.55 10.05 -4.42
CA THR A 171 -4.73 9.90 -5.88
C THR A 171 -4.20 11.13 -6.62
N ARG A 172 -4.60 12.34 -6.18
CA ARG A 172 -4.12 13.61 -6.75
C ARG A 172 -2.60 13.76 -6.64
N LEU A 173 -2.03 13.50 -5.47
CA LEU A 173 -0.58 13.63 -5.25
C LEU A 173 0.24 12.59 -6.01
N MET A 174 -0.33 11.43 -6.32
CA MET A 174 0.29 10.42 -7.18
C MET A 174 0.20 10.78 -8.68
N GLY A 175 -0.48 11.87 -9.04
CA GLY A 175 -0.66 12.31 -10.42
C GLY A 175 -1.76 11.57 -11.18
N PHE A 176 -2.63 10.84 -10.48
CA PHE A 176 -3.80 10.20 -11.09
C PHE A 176 -5.02 11.11 -10.97
N ARG A 177 -5.84 11.13 -12.02
CA ARG A 177 -7.08 11.92 -12.06
C ARG A 177 -8.32 11.11 -11.71
N TYR A 178 -8.27 9.79 -11.82
CA TYR A 178 -9.43 8.94 -11.65
C TYR A 178 -9.25 7.95 -10.51
N LEU A 179 -10.29 7.85 -9.69
CA LEU A 179 -10.40 6.92 -8.58
C LEU A 179 -11.68 6.11 -8.73
N TRP A 180 -11.61 4.81 -8.52
CA TRP A 180 -12.79 3.97 -8.35
C TRP A 180 -13.04 3.70 -6.88
N VAL A 181 -14.26 4.01 -6.43
CA VAL A 181 -14.76 3.73 -5.08
C VAL A 181 -16.14 3.10 -5.21
N ASP A 182 -16.31 1.87 -4.75
CA ASP A 182 -17.57 1.12 -4.88
C ASP A 182 -18.83 1.92 -4.49
N ALA A 183 -18.83 2.58 -3.34
CA ALA A 183 -19.98 3.32 -2.83
C ALA A 183 -20.36 4.52 -3.71
N ILE A 184 -19.40 5.08 -4.47
CA ILE A 184 -19.61 6.24 -5.34
C ILE A 184 -19.84 5.78 -6.79
N CYS A 185 -19.05 4.81 -7.25
CA CYS A 185 -19.00 4.33 -8.63
C CYS A 185 -19.97 3.19 -8.90
N ILE A 186 -20.78 2.78 -7.92
CA ILE A 186 -21.94 1.89 -8.06
C ILE A 186 -23.15 2.61 -7.48
N ILE A 187 -24.26 2.65 -8.22
CA ILE A 187 -25.52 3.21 -7.74
C ILE A 187 -26.09 2.22 -6.72
N GLN A 188 -26.23 2.68 -5.49
CA GLN A 188 -26.67 1.89 -4.36
C GLN A 188 -28.19 1.92 -4.21
N GLY A 189 -28.73 0.91 -3.53
CA GLY A 189 -30.16 0.81 -3.21
C GLY A 189 -30.86 -0.33 -3.97
N PRO A 190 -32.17 -0.53 -3.74
CA PRO A 190 -32.92 -1.68 -4.25
C PRO A 190 -32.95 -1.78 -5.78
N THR A 191 -32.95 -0.63 -6.44
CA THR A 191 -33.02 -0.46 -7.90
C THR A 191 -31.69 0.02 -8.50
N GLY A 192 -30.65 0.09 -7.66
CA GLY A 192 -29.30 0.41 -8.08
C GLY A 192 -28.64 -0.70 -8.92
N ASP A 193 -27.42 -0.44 -9.37
CA ASP A 193 -26.73 -1.28 -10.36
C ASP A 193 -25.69 -2.24 -9.75
N PHE A 194 -25.74 -2.48 -8.44
CA PHE A 194 -24.87 -3.43 -7.77
C PHE A 194 -24.91 -4.84 -8.40
N ARG A 195 -26.08 -5.31 -8.84
CA ARG A 195 -26.22 -6.63 -9.48
C ARG A 195 -25.46 -6.75 -10.80
N SER A 196 -25.33 -5.65 -11.56
CA SER A 196 -24.58 -5.63 -12.81
C SER A 196 -23.10 -5.31 -12.61
N GLU A 197 -22.76 -4.52 -11.58
CA GLU A 197 -21.38 -4.09 -11.31
C GLU A 197 -20.59 -5.13 -10.51
N SER A 198 -21.20 -5.79 -9.53
CA SER A 198 -20.49 -6.73 -8.64
C SER A 198 -19.79 -7.89 -9.35
N PRO A 199 -20.34 -8.53 -10.40
CA PRO A 199 -19.63 -9.61 -11.10
C PRO A 199 -18.39 -9.11 -11.86
N ARG A 200 -18.33 -7.81 -12.18
CA ARG A 200 -17.23 -7.18 -12.93
C ARG A 200 -16.16 -6.56 -12.03
N MET A 201 -16.38 -6.54 -10.71
CA MET A 201 -15.42 -5.93 -9.79
C MET A 201 -14.02 -6.56 -9.90
N GLY A 202 -13.92 -7.87 -10.14
CA GLY A 202 -12.63 -8.52 -10.37
C GLY A 202 -11.84 -7.88 -11.53
N ASP A 203 -12.53 -7.55 -12.63
CA ASP A 203 -11.93 -6.85 -13.76
C ASP A 203 -11.53 -5.41 -13.38
N TYR A 204 -12.33 -4.73 -12.57
CA TYR A 204 -12.03 -3.36 -12.13
C TYR A 204 -10.79 -3.30 -11.25
N TYR A 205 -10.60 -4.27 -10.36
CA TYR A 205 -9.38 -4.36 -9.55
C TYR A 205 -8.18 -4.75 -10.41
N SER A 206 -8.35 -5.69 -11.35
CA SER A 206 -7.25 -6.19 -12.20
C SER A 206 -6.75 -5.15 -13.21
N ASN A 207 -7.62 -4.23 -13.64
CA ASN A 207 -7.25 -3.17 -14.58
C ASN A 207 -6.85 -1.83 -13.91
N ALA A 208 -6.92 -1.74 -12.58
CA ALA A 208 -6.49 -0.55 -11.85
C ALA A 208 -4.95 -0.42 -11.87
N ALA A 209 -4.44 0.80 -11.97
CA ALA A 209 -3.00 1.06 -11.96
C ALA A 209 -2.36 0.78 -10.59
N CYS A 210 -3.11 0.98 -9.51
CA CYS A 210 -2.75 0.59 -8.15
C CYS A 210 -4.01 0.52 -7.28
N CYS A 211 -3.98 -0.34 -6.27
CA CYS A 211 -5.01 -0.46 -5.25
C CYS A 211 -4.57 0.23 -3.95
N ILE A 212 -5.31 1.26 -3.55
CA ILE A 212 -5.16 1.89 -2.24
C ILE A 212 -5.91 1.03 -1.22
N SER A 213 -5.17 0.43 -0.29
CA SER A 213 -5.74 -0.41 0.76
C SER A 213 -5.76 0.34 2.09
N ALA A 214 -6.95 0.74 2.56
CA ALA A 214 -7.14 1.43 3.84
C ALA A 214 -7.19 0.42 5.01
N SER A 215 -6.14 -0.39 5.16
CA SER A 215 -6.17 -1.57 6.04
C SER A 215 -6.29 -1.27 7.52
N VAL A 216 -6.00 -0.04 7.96
CA VAL A 216 -6.05 0.36 9.38
C VAL A 216 -7.43 0.81 9.84
N ALA A 217 -8.32 1.16 8.91
CA ALA A 217 -9.61 1.76 9.23
C ALA A 217 -10.70 0.69 9.35
N GLU A 218 -11.37 0.63 10.50
CA GLU A 218 -12.55 -0.25 10.70
C GLU A 218 -13.81 0.37 10.07
N ASP A 219 -13.85 1.70 10.00
CA ASP A 219 -14.95 2.48 9.49
C ASP A 219 -14.46 3.59 8.56
N SER A 220 -15.23 3.89 7.52
CA SER A 220 -14.87 4.93 6.55
C SER A 220 -14.76 6.35 7.12
N ARG A 221 -15.26 6.61 8.34
CA ARG A 221 -15.09 7.88 9.07
C ARG A 221 -13.67 8.10 9.61
N GLU A 222 -12.85 7.07 9.72
CA GLU A 222 -11.57 7.14 10.43
C GLU A 222 -10.46 7.76 9.58
N GLY A 223 -10.44 7.48 8.28
CA GLY A 223 -9.27 7.78 7.44
C GLY A 223 -8.14 6.78 7.61
N PHE A 224 -7.11 6.90 6.77
CA PHE A 224 -5.91 6.06 6.85
C PHE A 224 -4.61 6.87 6.83
N LEU A 225 -4.68 8.18 6.60
CA LEU A 225 -3.54 9.10 6.73
C LEU A 225 -3.41 9.61 8.17
N THR A 226 -3.43 8.68 9.12
CA THR A 226 -3.33 8.93 10.56
C THR A 226 -1.92 8.65 11.05
N GLU A 227 -1.58 9.22 12.22
CA GLU A 227 -0.32 8.92 12.88
C GLU A 227 -0.16 7.42 13.09
N ARG A 228 0.97 6.87 12.63
CA ARG A 228 1.34 5.48 12.89
C ARG A 228 2.13 5.42 14.19
N PRO A 229 1.58 4.86 15.28
CA PRO A 229 2.37 4.66 16.50
C PRO A 229 3.46 3.64 16.21
N LEU A 230 4.71 4.11 16.13
CA LEU A 230 5.90 3.30 15.95
C LEU A 230 6.14 2.30 17.09
N ALA A 231 5.47 2.48 18.23
CA ALA A 231 5.64 1.68 19.42
C ALA A 231 5.21 0.19 19.28
N ARG A 232 4.75 -0.28 18.12
CA ARG A 232 4.44 -1.71 17.91
C ARG A 232 5.60 -2.56 17.44
N TYR A 233 6.69 -1.97 16.95
CA TYR A 233 7.84 -2.72 16.47
C TYR A 233 9.10 -2.19 17.14
N PRO A 234 9.68 -2.91 18.12
CA PRO A 234 11.03 -2.59 18.57
C PRO A 234 11.96 -2.75 17.38
N MET A 235 12.50 -1.62 16.91
CA MET A 235 13.59 -1.61 15.94
C MET A 235 14.87 -1.54 16.76
N ASP A 236 15.55 -2.69 16.88
CA ASP A 236 16.87 -2.72 17.47
C ASP A 236 17.90 -2.50 16.35
N ASP A 237 18.73 -1.46 16.52
CA ASP A 237 19.89 -1.29 15.67
C ASP A 237 20.93 -2.37 16.03
N ILE A 238 21.19 -3.30 15.11
CA ILE A 238 22.23 -4.32 15.28
C ILE A 238 23.48 -3.87 14.51
N ALA A 239 24.57 -3.61 15.23
CA ALA A 239 25.87 -3.40 14.63
C ALA A 239 26.54 -4.76 14.38
N ILE A 240 26.88 -5.06 13.12
CA ILE A 240 27.65 -6.26 12.74
C ILE A 240 29.00 -5.81 12.21
N ARG A 241 30.08 -6.24 12.87
CA ARG A 241 31.46 -6.00 12.46
C ARG A 241 31.95 -7.16 11.59
N ILE A 242 32.41 -6.87 10.36
CA ILE A 242 32.97 -7.88 9.45
C ILE A 242 34.49 -7.93 9.65
N ALA A 243 34.98 -9.04 10.20
CA ALA A 243 36.36 -9.19 10.69
C ALA A 243 37.48 -9.11 9.63
N LYS A 244 37.17 -9.07 8.32
CA LYS A 244 38.18 -9.15 7.23
C LYS A 244 38.35 -7.89 6.37
N HIS A 245 37.59 -6.83 6.61
CA HIS A 245 37.81 -5.54 5.95
C HIS A 245 37.81 -4.41 6.98
N ASP A 246 39.00 -3.85 7.21
CA ASP A 246 39.35 -2.96 8.34
C ASP A 246 38.69 -1.57 8.33
N THR A 247 37.57 -1.37 7.61
CA THR A 247 36.82 -0.10 7.60
C THR A 247 35.33 -0.24 7.23
N GLY A 248 34.81 -1.45 7.00
CA GLY A 248 33.45 -1.64 6.50
C GLY A 248 32.47 -2.13 7.57
N TYR A 249 31.59 -1.25 8.05
CA TYR A 249 30.37 -1.67 8.75
C TYR A 249 29.24 -1.85 7.74
N THR A 250 28.49 -2.95 7.86
CA THR A 250 27.22 -3.12 7.13
C THR A 250 26.11 -3.17 8.15
N ILE A 251 25.23 -2.17 8.11
CA ILE A 251 24.05 -2.11 8.98
C ILE A 251 22.98 -2.97 8.32
N PHE A 252 22.59 -4.06 8.98
CA PHE A 252 21.41 -4.81 8.63
C PHE A 252 20.26 -4.33 9.53
N LYS A 253 19.11 -4.06 8.91
CA LYS A 253 17.86 -3.95 9.66
C LYS A 253 17.36 -5.35 9.89
N ASP A 254 17.51 -5.86 11.11
CA ASP A 254 16.81 -7.08 11.50
C ASP A 254 15.36 -6.70 11.77
N SER A 255 14.46 -7.09 10.86
CA SER A 255 13.05 -7.20 11.22
C SER A 255 12.91 -8.48 12.01
N HIS A 256 13.12 -8.41 13.33
CA HIS A 256 12.67 -9.50 14.18
C HIS A 256 11.15 -9.63 13.99
N ASP A 257 10.80 -10.71 13.30
CA ASP A 257 9.47 -11.20 12.99
C ASP A 257 8.84 -10.71 11.67
N ASP A 258 9.20 -11.39 10.57
CA ASP A 258 8.46 -11.39 9.29
C ASP A 258 7.00 -11.88 9.49
N ARG A 259 6.69 -12.55 10.62
CA ARG A 259 5.32 -12.91 10.99
C ARG A 259 4.52 -11.72 11.51
N SER A 260 5.14 -10.62 11.93
CA SER A 260 4.44 -9.48 12.51
C SER A 260 3.72 -8.65 11.44
N LEU A 261 4.33 -8.39 10.28
CA LEU A 261 3.66 -7.68 9.18
C LEU A 261 2.53 -8.53 8.58
N VAL A 262 2.81 -9.81 8.32
CA VAL A 262 1.84 -10.76 7.76
C VAL A 262 0.66 -10.95 8.73
N SER A 263 0.90 -11.12 10.03
CA SER A 263 -0.18 -11.21 11.03
C SER A 263 -0.97 -9.91 11.16
N ASN A 264 -0.36 -8.73 11.03
CA ASN A 264 -1.08 -7.46 11.02
C ASN A 264 -1.93 -7.28 9.76
N ILE A 265 -1.48 -7.78 8.61
CA ILE A 265 -2.30 -7.82 7.38
C ILE A 265 -3.48 -8.77 7.58
N HIS A 266 -3.24 -10.00 8.04
CA HIS A 266 -4.31 -11.00 8.26
C HIS A 266 -5.28 -10.64 9.37
N SER A 267 -4.85 -9.89 10.37
CA SER A 267 -5.72 -9.40 11.45
C SER A 267 -6.34 -8.03 11.16
N SER A 268 -6.01 -7.42 10.02
CA SER A 268 -6.52 -6.11 9.64
C SER A 268 -8.05 -6.12 9.52
N PRO A 269 -8.71 -5.01 9.88
CA PRO A 269 -10.13 -4.81 9.62
C PRO A 269 -10.57 -5.19 8.21
N LEU A 270 -9.72 -4.90 7.22
CA LEU A 270 -10.01 -5.14 5.82
C LEU A 270 -10.10 -6.63 5.46
N VAL A 271 -9.31 -7.49 6.10
CA VAL A 271 -9.36 -8.94 5.91
C VAL A 271 -10.55 -9.57 6.66
N LYS A 272 -11.01 -8.91 7.72
CA LYS A 272 -12.17 -9.35 8.53
C LYS A 272 -13.52 -8.90 7.96
N ARG A 273 -13.54 -8.17 6.84
CA ARG A 273 -14.79 -7.76 6.20
C ARG A 273 -15.49 -8.99 5.59
N GLY A 274 -16.60 -9.38 6.19
CA GLY A 274 -17.44 -10.52 5.79
C GLY A 274 -18.83 -10.34 6.34
#